data_AF-A0A3N2RH41-F1
#
_entry.id   AF-A0A3N2RH41-F1
#
_cell.length_a   1.000
_cell.length_b   1.000
_cell.length_c   1.000
_cell.angle_alpha   90.00
_cell.angle_beta   90.00
_cell.angle_gamma   90.00
#
_symmetry.space_group_name_H-M   'P 1'
#
loop_
_entity.id
_entity.type
_entity.pdbx_description
1 polymer ?
#
loop_
_entity_poly.entity_id
_entity_poly.type
_entity_poly.pdbx_seq_one_letter_code
_entity_poly.pdbx_strand_id
1 'polypeptide(L)'
;MLAAAAAAVVAAGGDAPPSGWVSIEPPRSEAALRCANYSQQEWSVRRAADGTPELVQGRHEHRYLTVRELFDDGALLGYNRGEFGGWIEWLPRDGGARFEQTQVDPVAATRYRGEAVIAEGLAHLSANRGSVLRFERRDGRSWRIHRLAELDAAPVAAVRRGDKEWVLLLVDGVASVQLDSGQVRRLHRARDWLGSYVGSIQPLGDGWLIGGRRGAIRLEAKADGGYRERWWTPARCAVLEPECSCANPIP
;
A
#
# COMPACT_ATOMS: atom_id res chain seq x y z
N MET A 1 -18.91 -21.30 -8.85
CA MET A 1 -18.14 -20.81 -10.00
C MET A 1 -17.36 -19.59 -9.54
N LEU A 2 -16.03 -19.67 -9.45
CA LEU A 2 -15.19 -18.50 -9.18
C LEU A 2 -15.20 -17.63 -10.45
N ALA A 3 -15.87 -16.49 -10.41
CA ALA A 3 -15.73 -15.50 -11.47
C ALA A 3 -14.25 -15.06 -11.51
N ALA A 4 -13.62 -15.13 -12.68
CA ALA A 4 -12.27 -14.62 -12.84
C ALA A 4 -12.26 -13.14 -12.48
N ALA A 5 -11.34 -12.74 -11.61
CA ALA A 5 -11.13 -11.34 -11.27
C ALA A 5 -10.80 -10.56 -12.56
N ALA A 6 -11.54 -9.49 -12.83
CA ALA A 6 -11.23 -8.62 -13.95
C ALA A 6 -9.84 -7.99 -13.74
N ALA A 7 -8.94 -8.17 -14.69
CA ALA A 7 -7.61 -7.58 -14.69
C ALA A 7 -7.46 -6.64 -15.90
N ALA A 8 -6.82 -5.50 -15.70
CA ALA A 8 -6.48 -4.55 -16.75
C ALA A 8 -4.97 -4.30 -16.73
N VAL A 9 -4.32 -4.56 -17.86
CA VAL A 9 -2.88 -4.34 -18.05
C VAL A 9 -2.64 -2.85 -18.30
N VAL A 10 -1.73 -2.25 -17.54
CA VAL A 10 -1.35 -0.85 -17.70
C VAL A 10 -0.04 -0.79 -18.48
N ALA A 11 -0.07 -0.14 -19.65
CA ALA A 11 1.11 0.00 -20.49
C ALA A 11 2.23 0.74 -19.74
N ALA A 12 3.46 0.23 -19.86
CA ALA A 12 4.63 0.87 -19.27
C ALA A 12 4.81 2.29 -19.86
N GLY A 13 4.88 3.30 -19.00
CA GLY A 13 5.02 4.70 -19.42
C GLY A 13 3.73 5.37 -19.94
N GLY A 14 2.58 4.69 -19.86
CA GLY A 14 1.31 5.25 -20.30
C GLY A 14 0.79 6.36 -19.37
N ASP A 15 0.60 7.55 -19.93
CA ASP A 15 -0.18 8.66 -19.35
C ASP A 15 -1.71 8.41 -19.45
N ALA A 16 -2.09 7.44 -20.28
CA ALA A 16 -3.48 7.08 -20.53
C ALA A 16 -3.94 5.92 -19.64
N PRO A 17 -5.22 5.92 -19.23
CA PRO A 17 -5.81 4.78 -18.55
C PRO A 17 -5.81 3.54 -19.47
N PRO A 18 -5.82 2.31 -18.90
CA PRO A 18 -5.90 1.09 -19.70
C PRO A 18 -7.22 0.99 -20.47
N SER A 19 -7.31 0.07 -21.44
CA SER A 19 -8.54 -0.13 -22.21
C SER A 19 -9.75 -0.39 -21.31
N GLY A 20 -10.88 0.27 -21.58
CA GLY A 20 -12.10 0.20 -20.78
C GLY A 20 -12.10 1.07 -19.53
N TRP A 21 -11.06 1.89 -19.32
CA TRP A 21 -10.96 2.87 -18.23
C TRP A 21 -10.94 4.29 -18.76
N VAL A 22 -11.31 5.24 -17.92
CA VAL A 22 -11.29 6.67 -18.22
C VAL A 22 -10.63 7.44 -17.10
N SER A 23 -10.05 8.59 -17.45
CA SER A 23 -9.57 9.56 -16.47
C SER A 23 -10.74 10.40 -15.96
N ILE A 24 -10.77 10.64 -14.66
CA ILE A 24 -11.71 11.55 -13.99
C ILE A 24 -10.94 12.55 -13.13
N GLU A 25 -11.59 13.64 -12.78
CA GLU A 25 -11.08 14.52 -11.73
C GLU A 25 -11.11 13.80 -10.36
N PRO A 26 -10.18 14.12 -9.45
CA PRO A 26 -10.24 13.62 -8.08
C PRO A 26 -11.62 13.88 -7.44
N PRO A 27 -12.19 12.92 -6.69
CA PRO A 27 -13.42 13.16 -5.95
C PRO A 27 -13.15 14.18 -4.84
N ARG A 28 -13.63 15.42 -5.01
CA ARG A 28 -13.41 16.51 -4.04
C ARG A 28 -14.65 16.88 -3.23
N SER A 29 -15.84 16.59 -3.75
CA SER A 29 -17.10 16.80 -3.03
C SER A 29 -17.32 15.68 -2.02
N GLU A 30 -18.05 15.98 -0.95
CA GLU A 30 -18.42 15.00 0.06
C GLU A 30 -19.20 13.81 -0.54
N ALA A 31 -20.11 14.08 -1.48
CA ALA A 31 -20.90 13.03 -2.14
C ALA A 31 -20.03 12.13 -3.05
N ALA A 32 -19.07 12.69 -3.81
CA ALA A 32 -18.13 11.90 -4.59
C ALA A 32 -17.16 11.08 -3.71
N LEU A 33 -16.67 11.66 -2.61
CA LEU A 33 -15.83 10.95 -1.64
C LEU A 33 -16.60 9.82 -0.97
N ARG A 34 -17.84 10.08 -0.56
CA ARG A 34 -18.75 9.06 -0.04
C ARG A 34 -18.99 7.96 -1.08
N CYS A 35 -19.15 8.33 -2.35
CA CYS A 35 -19.33 7.36 -3.42
C CYS A 35 -18.10 6.44 -3.58
N ALA A 36 -16.90 7.01 -3.58
CA ALA A 36 -15.67 6.24 -3.61
C ALA A 36 -15.55 5.32 -2.38
N ASN A 37 -15.84 5.86 -1.19
CA ASN A 37 -15.79 5.16 0.08
C ASN A 37 -16.68 3.91 0.11
N TYR A 38 -17.96 4.06 -0.21
CA TYR A 38 -18.92 2.95 -0.14
C TYR A 38 -18.91 2.04 -1.38
N SER A 39 -18.01 2.30 -2.34
CA SER A 39 -17.90 1.46 -3.52
C SER A 39 -17.45 0.05 -3.16
N GLN A 40 -18.20 -0.94 -3.64
CA GLN A 40 -17.82 -2.36 -3.59
C GLN A 40 -16.77 -2.73 -4.65
N GLN A 41 -16.35 -1.76 -5.46
CA GLN A 41 -15.35 -1.96 -6.50
C GLN A 41 -14.00 -1.52 -5.99
N GLU A 42 -13.25 -2.48 -5.51
CA GLU A 42 -11.89 -2.25 -5.08
C GLU A 42 -10.91 -2.79 -6.10
N TRP A 43 -9.87 -2.01 -6.33
CA TRP A 43 -8.83 -2.29 -7.29
C TRP A 43 -7.49 -2.29 -6.59
N SER A 44 -6.75 -3.38 -6.78
CA SER A 44 -5.37 -3.47 -6.34
C SER A 44 -4.42 -3.40 -7.53
N VAL A 45 -3.27 -2.78 -7.33
CA VAL A 45 -2.17 -2.78 -8.29
C VAL A 45 -1.18 -3.86 -7.89
N ARG A 46 -0.90 -4.77 -8.82
CA ARG A 46 0.16 -5.78 -8.68
C ARG A 46 1.13 -5.70 -9.85
N ARG A 47 2.24 -6.44 -9.72
CA ARG A 47 3.20 -6.61 -10.80
C ARG A 47 3.04 -8.01 -11.39
N ALA A 48 2.81 -8.11 -12.69
CA ALA A 48 2.82 -9.35 -13.43
C ALA A 48 4.24 -9.97 -13.47
N ALA A 49 4.34 -11.22 -13.91
CA ALA A 49 5.60 -11.97 -13.94
C ALA A 49 6.66 -11.30 -14.85
N ASP A 50 6.24 -10.62 -15.90
CA ASP A 50 7.08 -9.85 -16.82
C ASP A 50 7.47 -8.46 -16.28
N GLY A 51 6.98 -8.09 -15.08
CA GLY A 51 7.21 -6.80 -14.48
C GLY A 51 6.14 -5.75 -14.81
N THR A 52 5.13 -6.05 -15.63
CA THR A 52 4.10 -5.09 -16.03
C THR A 52 3.12 -4.81 -14.88
N PRO A 53 2.80 -3.54 -14.57
CA PRO A 53 1.75 -3.22 -13.60
C PRO A 53 0.36 -3.64 -14.11
N GLU A 54 -0.43 -4.28 -13.24
CA GLU A 54 -1.80 -4.69 -13.51
C GLU A 54 -2.75 -4.16 -12.44
N LEU A 55 -3.91 -3.66 -12.88
CA LEU A 55 -5.05 -3.40 -12.02
C LEU A 55 -5.92 -4.64 -11.94
N VAL A 56 -6.23 -5.06 -10.73
CA VAL A 56 -7.02 -6.26 -10.48
C VAL A 56 -8.19 -5.92 -9.59
N GLN A 57 -9.39 -6.27 -10.04
CA GLN A 57 -10.57 -6.13 -9.23
C GLN A 57 -10.63 -7.25 -8.20
N GLY A 58 -10.75 -6.90 -6.93
CA GLY A 58 -10.88 -7.86 -5.85
C GLY A 58 -11.26 -7.13 -4.58
N ARG A 59 -12.01 -7.79 -3.70
CA ARG A 59 -12.22 -7.23 -2.36
C ARG A 59 -10.90 -7.29 -1.61
N HIS A 60 -10.55 -6.23 -0.87
CA HIS A 60 -9.54 -6.35 0.17
C HIS A 60 -10.01 -7.47 1.11
N GLU A 61 -9.29 -8.58 1.11
CA GLU A 61 -9.40 -9.49 2.23
C GLU A 61 -8.60 -8.87 3.36
N HIS A 62 -9.25 -8.56 4.48
CA HIS A 62 -8.54 -8.21 5.71
C HIS A 62 -7.72 -9.44 6.13
N ARG A 63 -6.45 -9.45 5.72
CA ARG A 63 -5.51 -10.49 6.10
C ARG A 63 -4.99 -10.16 7.48
N TYR A 64 -5.25 -11.07 8.40
CA TYR A 64 -4.64 -10.99 9.72
C TYR A 64 -3.12 -11.06 9.62
N LEU A 65 -2.56 -11.92 8.78
CA LEU A 65 -1.13 -12.00 8.50
C LEU A 65 -0.75 -11.00 7.38
N THR A 66 -0.09 -9.91 7.75
CA THR A 66 0.31 -8.81 6.85
C THR A 66 1.78 -8.86 6.48
N VAL A 67 2.62 -9.40 7.37
CA VAL A 67 4.07 -9.52 7.16
C VAL A 67 4.48 -10.98 7.19
N ARG A 68 5.30 -11.38 6.21
CA ARG A 68 5.95 -12.69 6.17
C ARG A 68 7.33 -12.54 5.55
N GLU A 69 8.35 -12.39 6.39
CA GLU A 69 9.74 -12.35 5.96
C GLU A 69 10.43 -13.68 6.25
N LEU A 70 10.98 -14.29 5.21
CA LEU A 70 11.70 -15.57 5.31
C LEU A 70 13.20 -15.33 5.39
N PHE A 71 13.82 -16.03 6.34
CA PHE A 71 15.24 -16.12 6.56
C PHE A 71 15.67 -17.58 6.47
N ASP A 72 16.97 -17.82 6.31
CA ASP A 72 17.48 -19.19 6.15
C ASP A 72 17.23 -20.07 7.40
N ASP A 73 17.18 -19.43 8.57
CA ASP A 73 17.04 -20.02 9.90
C ASP A 73 15.67 -19.79 10.55
N GLY A 74 14.69 -19.23 9.82
CA GLY A 74 13.35 -19.01 10.36
C GLY A 74 12.49 -18.02 9.59
N ALA A 75 11.38 -17.61 10.19
CA ALA A 75 10.44 -16.67 9.61
C ALA A 75 10.01 -15.63 10.64
N LEU A 76 9.87 -14.38 10.18
CA LEU A 76 9.24 -13.32 10.93
C LEU A 76 7.83 -13.11 10.36
N LEU A 77 6.82 -13.30 11.20
CA LEU A 77 5.41 -13.17 10.86
C LEU A 77 4.82 -11.97 11.60
N GLY A 78 4.10 -11.10 10.89
CA GLY A 78 3.42 -9.96 11.51
C GLY A 78 1.92 -10.05 11.30
N TYR A 79 1.19 -9.90 12.40
CA TYR A 79 -0.25 -9.97 12.44
C TYR A 79 -0.84 -8.62 12.84
N ASN A 80 -1.82 -8.15 12.06
CA ASN A 80 -2.46 -6.86 12.27
C ASN A 80 -3.98 -7.03 12.36
N ARG A 81 -4.56 -6.62 13.49
CA ARG A 81 -6.01 -6.65 13.74
C ARG A 81 -6.59 -5.23 13.79
N GLY A 82 -5.91 -4.25 13.22
CA GLY A 82 -6.32 -2.86 13.22
C GLY A 82 -6.40 -2.31 14.65
N GLU A 83 -7.54 -1.74 15.01
CA GLU A 83 -7.74 -1.16 16.35
C GLU A 83 -7.64 -2.16 17.51
N PHE A 84 -7.71 -3.46 17.23
CA PHE A 84 -7.53 -4.53 18.21
C PHE A 84 -6.05 -4.90 18.41
N GLY A 85 -5.14 -4.11 17.83
CA GLY A 85 -3.70 -4.25 17.91
C GLY A 85 -3.13 -5.30 16.97
N GLY A 86 -1.84 -5.55 17.13
CA GLY A 86 -1.13 -6.59 16.42
C GLY A 86 0.11 -7.06 17.17
N TRP A 87 0.81 -7.99 16.54
CA TRP A 87 2.05 -8.53 17.06
C TRP A 87 2.95 -9.01 15.91
N ILE A 88 4.23 -9.16 16.23
CA ILE A 88 5.22 -9.77 15.36
C ILE A 88 5.79 -10.99 16.11
N GLU A 89 5.82 -12.13 15.45
CA GLU A 89 6.37 -13.38 15.97
C GLU A 89 7.59 -13.81 15.14
N TRP A 90 8.63 -14.28 15.82
CA TRP A 90 9.74 -15.01 15.20
C TRP A 90 9.60 -16.51 15.42
N LEU A 91 9.61 -17.24 14.30
CA LEU A 91 9.56 -18.68 14.23
C LEU A 91 10.90 -19.22 13.71
N PRO A 92 11.81 -19.69 14.59
CA PRO A 92 13.05 -20.30 14.19
C PRO A 92 12.79 -21.67 13.54
N ARG A 93 13.60 -22.01 12.55
CA ARG A 93 13.54 -23.28 11.82
C ARG A 93 13.99 -24.47 12.66
N ASP A 94 15.06 -24.30 13.43
CA ASP A 94 15.77 -25.39 14.12
C ASP A 94 15.43 -25.48 15.63
N GLY A 95 14.19 -25.13 16.00
CA GLY A 95 13.73 -25.22 17.40
C GLY A 95 14.39 -24.23 18.36
N GLY A 96 14.99 -23.16 17.82
CA GLY A 96 15.55 -22.05 18.60
C GLY A 96 14.49 -21.29 19.42
N ALA A 97 14.94 -20.24 20.13
CA ALA A 97 14.04 -19.39 20.90
C ALA A 97 13.08 -18.61 19.98
N ARG A 98 11.79 -18.71 20.25
CA ARG A 98 10.76 -17.84 19.69
C ARG A 98 10.71 -16.54 20.49
N PHE A 99 10.26 -15.48 19.84
CA PHE A 99 9.84 -14.28 20.56
C PHE A 99 8.58 -13.71 19.91
N GLU A 100 7.87 -12.93 20.71
CA GLU A 100 6.73 -12.13 20.27
C GLU A 100 6.97 -10.68 20.70
N GLN A 101 6.78 -9.75 19.76
CA GLN A 101 6.68 -8.33 20.03
C GLN A 101 5.21 -7.95 19.87
N THR A 102 4.55 -7.61 20.97
CA THR A 102 3.16 -7.14 20.99
C THR A 102 3.10 -5.62 20.83
N GLN A 103 1.88 -5.07 20.69
CA GLN A 103 1.63 -3.62 20.59
C GLN A 103 2.30 -3.00 19.36
N VAL A 104 2.27 -3.73 18.24
CA VAL A 104 2.75 -3.28 16.92
C VAL A 104 1.66 -3.57 15.90
N ASP A 105 1.46 -2.68 14.93
CA ASP A 105 0.43 -2.83 13.90
C ASP A 105 1.10 -3.05 12.53
N PRO A 106 1.71 -4.22 12.25
CA PRO A 106 2.54 -4.42 11.07
C PRO A 106 1.72 -4.32 9.78
N VAL A 107 2.24 -3.60 8.79
CA VAL A 107 1.56 -3.37 7.51
C VAL A 107 2.34 -3.97 6.35
N ALA A 108 3.64 -3.70 6.30
CA ALA A 108 4.51 -4.18 5.24
C ALA A 108 5.91 -4.43 5.78
N ALA A 109 6.66 -5.27 5.10
CA ALA A 109 8.05 -5.56 5.44
C ALA A 109 8.95 -5.56 4.21
N THR A 110 10.25 -5.43 4.48
CA THR A 110 11.31 -5.62 3.50
C THR A 110 12.57 -6.11 4.21
N ARG A 111 13.57 -6.55 3.43
CA ARG A 111 14.90 -6.90 3.93
C ARG A 111 15.91 -5.85 3.55
N TYR A 112 16.79 -5.51 4.49
CA TYR A 112 17.91 -4.61 4.26
C TYR A 112 19.12 -5.10 5.02
N ARG A 113 20.23 -5.37 4.31
CA ARG A 113 21.48 -5.88 4.89
C ARG A 113 21.30 -7.12 5.80
N GLY A 114 20.41 -8.02 5.41
CA GLY A 114 20.13 -9.25 6.17
C GLY A 114 19.20 -9.06 7.38
N GLU A 115 18.67 -7.87 7.59
CA GLU A 115 17.74 -7.54 8.66
C GLU A 115 16.32 -7.31 8.13
N ALA A 116 15.33 -7.50 9.00
CA ALA A 116 13.94 -7.15 8.69
C ALA A 116 13.70 -5.68 9.00
N VAL A 117 13.02 -4.99 8.08
CA VAL A 117 12.52 -3.63 8.27
C VAL A 117 11.01 -3.67 8.05
N ILE A 118 10.26 -3.15 9.02
CA ILE A 118 8.80 -3.30 9.08
C ILE A 118 8.17 -1.94 9.23
N ALA A 119 7.20 -1.64 8.37
CA ALA A 119 6.35 -0.47 8.49
C ALA A 119 5.11 -0.89 9.29
N GLU A 120 4.78 -0.11 10.30
CA GLU A 120 3.64 -0.35 11.17
C GLU A 120 2.85 0.94 11.40
N GLY A 121 1.58 0.81 11.74
CA GLY A 121 0.77 1.96 12.09
C GLY A 121 -0.72 1.72 12.07
N LEU A 122 -1.44 2.74 12.54
CA LEU A 122 -2.88 2.72 12.71
C LEU A 122 -3.48 4.06 12.28
N ALA A 123 -4.48 3.97 11.41
CA ALA A 123 -5.37 5.08 11.08
C ALA A 123 -6.81 4.70 11.44
N HIS A 124 -7.29 5.17 12.60
CA HIS A 124 -8.66 4.96 13.04
C HIS A 124 -9.12 6.09 13.95
N LEU A 125 -10.29 6.67 13.65
CA LEU A 125 -10.85 7.82 14.37
C LEU A 125 -9.84 8.96 14.53
N SER A 126 -9.41 9.26 15.77
CA SER A 126 -8.43 10.31 16.08
C SER A 126 -6.97 9.86 15.99
N ALA A 127 -6.71 8.57 15.77
CA ALA A 127 -5.36 8.05 15.59
C ALA A 127 -4.99 8.06 14.11
N ASN A 128 -3.86 8.70 13.79
CA ASN A 128 -3.17 8.57 12.51
C ASN A 128 -1.67 8.60 12.79
N ARG A 129 -1.06 7.43 12.93
CA ARG A 129 0.34 7.28 13.29
C ARG A 129 0.97 6.13 12.53
N GLY A 130 2.26 6.25 12.24
CA GLY A 130 3.02 5.17 11.66
C GLY A 130 4.48 5.25 12.04
N SER A 131 5.18 4.13 11.91
CA SER A 131 6.61 4.07 12.15
C SER A 131 7.27 3.02 11.25
N VAL A 132 8.59 3.11 11.15
CA VAL A 132 9.42 2.06 10.58
C VAL A 132 10.28 1.50 11.68
N LEU A 133 10.15 0.20 11.91
CA LEU A 133 10.93 -0.57 12.87
C LEU A 133 12.01 -1.35 12.14
N ARG A 134 13.19 -1.43 12.74
CA ARG A 134 14.31 -2.26 12.29
C ARG A 134 14.53 -3.37 13.31
N PHE A 135 14.47 -4.59 12.80
CA PHE A 135 14.70 -5.83 13.53
C PHE A 135 16.13 -6.27 13.20
N GLU A 136 17.06 -5.90 14.06
CA GLU A 136 18.48 -6.18 13.93
C GLU A 136 18.83 -7.50 14.64
N ARG A 137 19.58 -8.37 13.98
CA ARG A 137 20.08 -9.60 14.61
C ARG A 137 21.29 -9.27 15.48
N ARG A 138 21.23 -9.60 16.77
CA ARG A 138 22.35 -9.41 17.72
C ARG A 138 23.30 -10.59 17.68
N ASP A 139 22.74 -11.77 17.91
CA ASP A 139 23.32 -13.09 17.71
C ASP A 139 22.21 -13.94 17.07
N GLY A 140 22.52 -15.08 16.45
CA GLY A 140 21.53 -15.89 15.70
C GLY A 140 20.30 -16.39 16.48
N ARG A 141 20.10 -15.92 17.72
CA ARG A 141 19.00 -16.28 18.62
C ARG A 141 18.25 -15.08 19.22
N SER A 142 18.73 -13.84 19.05
CA SER A 142 18.10 -12.66 19.63
C SER A 142 18.03 -11.48 18.66
N TRP A 143 16.93 -10.73 18.78
CA TRP A 143 16.65 -9.56 17.94
C TRP A 143 16.66 -8.30 18.79
N ARG A 144 17.28 -7.24 18.27
CA ARG A 144 17.13 -5.88 18.76
C ARG A 144 16.13 -5.17 17.87
N ILE A 145 15.03 -4.73 18.46
CA ILE A 145 14.01 -3.94 17.76
C ILE A 145 14.27 -2.48 18.10
N HIS A 146 14.43 -1.65 17.09
CA HIS A 146 14.53 -0.21 17.27
C HIS A 146 13.75 0.53 16.20
N ARG A 147 13.29 1.73 16.54
CA ARG A 147 12.63 2.60 15.59
C ARG A 147 13.66 3.21 14.66
N LEU A 148 13.51 2.95 13.37
CA LEU A 148 14.31 3.55 12.31
C LEU A 148 13.75 4.92 11.92
N ALA A 149 12.43 5.07 11.86
CA ALA A 149 11.78 6.32 11.48
C ALA A 149 10.39 6.48 12.11
N GLU A 150 9.99 7.73 12.33
CA GLU A 150 8.60 8.12 12.60
C GLU A 150 7.93 8.57 11.30
N LEU A 151 6.67 8.20 11.10
CA LEU A 151 5.84 8.62 9.99
C LEU A 151 4.75 9.56 10.50
N ASP A 152 4.40 10.56 9.69
CA ASP A 152 3.34 11.51 10.02
C ASP A 152 1.93 11.00 9.67
N ALA A 153 1.83 9.78 9.13
CA ALA A 153 0.58 9.07 8.88
C ALA A 153 0.80 7.56 8.85
N ALA A 154 -0.28 6.79 9.01
CA ALA A 154 -0.24 5.34 8.98
C ALA A 154 0.11 4.81 7.57
N PRO A 155 1.05 3.86 7.45
CA PRO A 155 1.27 3.15 6.20
C PRO A 155 0.12 2.18 5.90
N VAL A 156 -0.12 1.89 4.63
CA VAL A 156 -1.09 0.88 4.17
C VAL A 156 -0.48 -0.13 3.19
N ALA A 157 0.58 0.26 2.49
CA ALA A 157 1.35 -0.62 1.62
C ALA A 157 2.77 -0.08 1.42
N ALA A 158 3.66 -0.87 0.85
CA ALA A 158 5.01 -0.44 0.56
C ALA A 158 5.60 -1.11 -0.69
N VAL A 159 6.57 -0.45 -1.31
CA VAL A 159 7.33 -0.99 -2.44
C VAL A 159 8.78 -0.49 -2.40
N ARG A 160 9.72 -1.32 -2.84
CA ARG A 160 11.14 -0.96 -2.89
C ARG A 160 11.46 -0.19 -4.17
N ARG A 161 12.28 0.87 -4.04
CA ARG A 161 12.86 1.59 -5.17
C ARG A 161 14.38 1.50 -5.05
N GLY A 162 14.98 0.59 -5.83
CA GLY A 162 16.40 0.27 -5.70
C GLY A 162 16.74 -0.34 -4.34
N ASP A 163 18.02 -0.24 -3.95
CA ASP A 163 18.56 -0.91 -2.77
C ASP A 163 18.43 -0.12 -1.46
N LYS A 164 18.24 1.20 -1.49
CA LYS A 164 18.30 2.02 -0.26
C LYS A 164 17.01 2.75 0.07
N GLU A 165 16.09 2.84 -0.89
CA GLU A 165 14.84 3.56 -0.71
C GLU A 165 13.68 2.58 -0.56
N TRP A 166 12.84 2.83 0.44
CA TRP A 166 11.60 2.13 0.64
C TRP A 166 10.46 3.14 0.57
N VAL A 167 9.55 2.94 -0.38
CA VAL A 167 8.43 3.84 -0.62
C VAL A 167 7.20 3.28 0.07
N LEU A 168 6.62 4.08 0.95
CA LEU A 168 5.45 3.76 1.73
C LEU A 168 4.25 4.51 1.14
N LEU A 169 3.19 3.77 0.84
CA LEU A 169 1.86 4.32 0.65
C LEU A 169 1.27 4.56 2.03
N LEU A 170 0.90 5.81 2.31
CA LEU A 170 0.26 6.24 3.54
C LEU A 170 -1.23 6.49 3.27
N VAL A 171 -2.04 6.51 4.32
CA VAL A 171 -3.48 6.79 4.21
C VAL A 171 -3.81 8.15 3.56
N ASP A 172 -2.87 9.09 3.57
CA ASP A 172 -3.03 10.47 3.07
C ASP A 172 -1.93 10.88 2.07
N GLY A 173 -1.20 9.93 1.48
CA GLY A 173 -0.18 10.24 0.47
C GLY A 173 0.91 9.19 0.32
N VAL A 174 2.10 9.64 -0.08
CA VAL A 174 3.26 8.76 -0.31
C VAL A 174 4.49 9.35 0.36
N ALA A 175 5.30 8.52 0.99
CA ALA A 175 6.58 8.89 1.57
C ALA A 175 7.68 7.91 1.13
N SER A 176 8.92 8.40 1.09
CA SER A 176 10.13 7.57 0.95
C SER A 176 10.88 7.55 2.27
N VAL A 177 11.39 6.38 2.64
CA VAL A 177 12.30 6.17 3.77
C VAL A 177 13.64 5.68 3.24
N GLN A 178 14.71 6.37 3.62
CA GLN A 178 16.09 5.91 3.36
C GLN A 178 16.47 4.88 4.42
N LEU A 179 16.73 3.63 4.01
CA LEU A 179 16.96 2.52 4.93
C LEU A 179 18.29 2.60 5.69
N ASP A 180 19.27 3.33 5.15
CA ASP A 180 20.56 3.59 5.79
C ASP A 180 20.44 4.51 7.01
N SER A 181 19.64 5.57 6.90
CA SER A 181 19.60 6.68 7.88
C SER A 181 18.28 6.82 8.62
N GLY A 182 17.22 6.18 8.14
CA GLY A 182 15.85 6.43 8.61
C GLY A 182 15.27 7.76 8.14
N GLN A 183 15.95 8.48 7.25
CA GLN A 183 15.45 9.76 6.76
C GLN A 183 14.14 9.56 5.98
N VAL A 184 13.09 10.25 6.45
CA VAL A 184 11.78 10.27 5.80
C VAL A 184 11.66 11.51 4.93
N ARG A 185 11.16 11.33 3.71
CA ARG A 185 10.80 12.43 2.81
C ARG A 185 9.39 12.20 2.30
N ARG A 186 8.53 13.19 2.49
CA ARG A 186 7.18 13.18 1.91
C ARG A 186 7.28 13.39 0.40
N LEU A 187 6.73 12.46 -0.38
CA LEU A 187 6.70 12.52 -1.84
C LEU A 187 5.43 13.20 -2.34
N HIS A 188 4.30 12.90 -1.72
CA HIS A 188 2.99 13.44 -2.09
C HIS A 188 2.04 13.53 -0.88
N ARG A 189 1.13 14.51 -0.89
CA ARG A 189 0.05 14.64 0.10
C ARG A 189 -1.29 14.75 -0.62
N ALA A 190 -2.25 13.95 -0.16
CA ALA A 190 -3.61 13.98 -0.64
C ALA A 190 -4.53 13.54 0.51
N ARG A 191 -5.09 14.54 1.22
CA ARG A 191 -5.96 14.29 2.38
C ARG A 191 -7.25 13.54 1.99
N ASP A 192 -7.66 13.70 0.75
CA ASP A 192 -8.87 13.12 0.17
C ASP A 192 -8.76 11.58 0.03
N TRP A 193 -7.56 11.00 0.16
CA TRP A 193 -7.34 9.56 0.01
C TRP A 193 -7.94 8.73 1.14
N LEU A 194 -8.12 9.32 2.34
CA LEU A 194 -8.77 8.66 3.47
C LEU A 194 -10.14 8.08 3.10
N GLY A 195 -10.90 8.79 2.25
CA GLY A 195 -12.21 8.33 1.79
C GLY A 195 -12.13 7.22 0.74
N SER A 196 -11.01 7.07 0.04
CA SER A 196 -10.86 6.15 -1.09
C SER A 196 -10.24 4.80 -0.74
N TYR A 197 -9.78 4.60 0.50
CA TYR A 197 -9.14 3.36 0.96
C TYR A 197 -8.08 2.84 -0.02
N VAL A 198 -7.05 3.66 -0.27
CA VAL A 198 -5.89 3.22 -1.03
C VAL A 198 -5.23 2.02 -0.31
N GLY A 199 -4.78 1.02 -1.06
CA GLY A 199 -4.32 -0.25 -0.46
C GLY A 199 -3.14 -0.91 -1.17
N SER A 200 -2.70 -0.39 -2.31
CA SER A 200 -1.59 -0.99 -3.07
C SER A 200 -0.87 0.06 -3.91
N ILE A 201 0.42 -0.15 -4.14
CA ILE A 201 1.27 0.77 -4.89
C ILE A 201 2.27 -0.01 -5.75
N GLN A 202 2.50 0.45 -6.99
CA GLN A 202 3.58 -0.01 -7.85
C GLN A 202 4.24 1.15 -8.59
N PRO A 203 5.56 1.06 -8.89
CA PRO A 203 6.21 1.95 -9.84
C PRO A 203 5.58 1.86 -11.23
N LEU A 204 5.39 3.01 -11.88
CA LEU A 204 5.00 3.12 -13.28
C LEU A 204 5.67 4.36 -13.89
N GLY A 205 6.61 4.16 -14.82
CA GLY A 205 7.49 5.25 -15.30
C GLY A 205 8.21 5.95 -14.14
N ASP A 206 8.28 7.28 -14.17
CA ASP A 206 8.87 8.10 -13.09
C ASP A 206 7.94 8.34 -11.90
N GLY A 207 6.79 7.67 -11.87
CA GLY A 207 5.75 7.87 -10.89
C GLY A 207 5.18 6.59 -10.32
N TRP A 208 3.95 6.69 -9.82
CA TRP A 208 3.30 5.63 -9.06
C TRP A 208 1.94 5.31 -9.65
N LEU A 209 1.55 4.05 -9.55
CA LEU A 209 0.19 3.60 -9.74
C LEU A 209 -0.30 3.02 -8.41
N ILE A 210 -1.45 3.52 -7.95
CA ILE A 210 -2.01 3.21 -6.63
C ILE A 210 -3.41 2.66 -6.84
N GLY A 211 -3.71 1.55 -6.19
CA GLY A 211 -5.05 0.95 -6.20
C GLY A 211 -5.84 1.38 -4.97
N GLY A 212 -7.14 1.61 -5.15
CA GLY A 212 -8.08 1.90 -4.06
C GLY A 212 -9.51 1.52 -4.44
N ARG A 213 -10.46 2.01 -3.65
CA ARG A 213 -11.88 1.90 -3.99
C ARG A 213 -12.23 2.83 -5.14
N ARG A 214 -13.17 2.37 -5.96
CA ARG A 214 -13.71 3.02 -7.16
C ARG A 214 -12.72 3.17 -8.32
N GLY A 215 -11.44 2.83 -8.15
CA GLY A 215 -10.49 2.86 -9.25
C GLY A 215 -9.03 2.89 -8.80
N ALA A 216 -8.23 3.63 -9.55
CA ALA A 216 -6.79 3.74 -9.34
C ALA A 216 -6.34 5.20 -9.44
N ILE A 217 -5.21 5.50 -8.83
CA ILE A 217 -4.59 6.82 -8.82
C ILE A 217 -3.23 6.72 -9.48
N ARG A 218 -3.03 7.52 -10.51
CA ARG A 218 -1.75 7.71 -11.18
C ARG A 218 -1.09 8.96 -10.61
N LEU A 219 0.09 8.80 -10.01
CA LEU A 219 0.97 9.91 -9.69
C LEU A 219 2.05 10.01 -10.76
N GLU A 220 2.10 11.13 -11.45
CA GLU A 220 3.14 11.44 -12.44
C GLU A 220 4.12 12.44 -11.87
N ALA A 221 5.41 12.13 -11.91
CA ALA A 221 6.43 13.08 -11.49
C ALA A 221 6.37 14.34 -12.36
N LYS A 222 6.49 15.49 -11.71
CA LYS A 222 6.62 16.79 -12.36
C LYS A 222 8.10 17.19 -12.40
N ALA A 223 8.46 18.01 -13.38
CA ALA A 223 9.83 18.53 -13.52
C ALA A 223 10.28 19.37 -12.30
N ASP A 224 9.34 19.95 -11.56
CA ASP A 224 9.58 20.77 -10.36
C ASP A 224 9.76 19.98 -9.05
N GLY A 225 9.73 18.64 -9.11
CA GLY A 225 9.96 17.78 -7.94
C GLY A 225 8.71 17.36 -7.17
N GLY A 226 7.50 17.60 -7.70
CA GLY A 226 6.24 17.10 -7.16
C GLY A 226 5.59 15.98 -7.98
N TYR A 227 4.32 15.70 -7.68
CA TYR A 227 3.48 14.79 -8.48
C TYR A 227 2.22 15.48 -8.98
N ARG A 228 1.78 15.10 -10.18
CA ARG A 228 0.43 15.35 -10.68
C ARG A 228 -0.40 14.10 -10.44
N GLU A 229 -1.54 14.28 -9.81
CA GLU A 229 -2.50 13.21 -9.54
C GLU A 229 -3.51 13.12 -10.69
N ARG A 230 -3.74 11.91 -11.21
CA ARG A 230 -4.85 11.60 -12.12
C ARG A 230 -5.61 10.40 -11.58
N TRP A 231 -6.94 10.47 -11.59
CA TRP A 231 -7.78 9.36 -11.16
C TRP A 231 -8.27 8.59 -12.37
N TRP A 232 -8.20 7.27 -12.27
CA TRP A 232 -8.69 6.36 -13.29
C TRP A 232 -9.80 5.51 -12.69
N THR A 233 -10.88 5.31 -13.43
CA THR A 233 -11.98 4.42 -13.06
C THR A 233 -12.43 3.62 -14.28
N PRO A 234 -13.02 2.42 -14.13
CA PRO A 234 -13.66 1.75 -15.25
C PRO A 234 -14.68 2.69 -15.91
N ALA A 235 -14.75 2.73 -17.23
CA ALA A 235 -15.58 3.69 -17.98
C ALA A 235 -17.05 3.69 -17.52
N ARG A 236 -17.59 2.50 -17.20
CA ARG A 236 -18.93 2.31 -16.64
C ARG A 236 -19.17 2.96 -15.27
N CYS A 237 -18.11 3.38 -14.58
CA CYS A 237 -18.11 3.94 -13.23
C CYS A 237 -17.71 5.42 -13.19
N ALA A 238 -17.55 6.06 -14.36
CA ALA A 238 -17.07 7.43 -14.50
C ALA A 238 -17.92 8.48 -13.79
N VAL A 239 -19.22 8.21 -13.63
CA VAL A 239 -20.15 9.08 -12.90
C VAL A 239 -20.05 8.77 -11.41
N LEU A 240 -19.72 9.78 -10.61
CA LEU A 240 -19.70 9.70 -9.14
C LEU A 240 -20.90 10.40 -8.49
N GLU A 241 -21.56 11.28 -9.23
CA GLU A 241 -22.69 12.10 -8.77
C GLU A 241 -23.70 12.35 -9.90
N PRO A 242 -25.00 12.49 -9.59
CA PRO A 242 -25.61 12.27 -8.27
C PRO A 242 -25.76 10.78 -7.92
N GLU A 243 -25.61 9.90 -8.91
CA GLU A 243 -25.74 8.46 -8.74
C GLU A 243 -24.38 7.80 -8.54
N CYS A 244 -24.20 7.12 -7.40
CA CYS A 244 -23.02 6.31 -7.14
C CYS A 244 -23.16 4.88 -7.71
N SER A 245 -23.71 4.75 -8.91
CA SER A 245 -23.84 3.47 -9.60
C SER A 245 -22.71 3.30 -10.60
N CYS A 246 -22.44 2.07 -10.99
CA CYS A 246 -21.76 1.83 -12.26
C CYS A 246 -22.82 1.31 -13.22
N ALA A 247 -22.77 1.77 -14.47
CA ALA A 247 -23.65 1.24 -15.50
C ALA A 247 -23.53 -0.29 -15.54
N ASN A 248 -24.68 -0.96 -15.71
CA ASN A 248 -24.71 -2.41 -15.96
C ASN A 248 -23.76 -2.74 -17.12
N PRO A 249 -23.13 -3.93 -17.13
CA PRO A 249 -22.33 -4.34 -18.28
C PRO A 249 -23.17 -4.17 -19.54
N ILE A 250 -22.61 -3.48 -20.54
CA ILE A 250 -23.20 -3.46 -21.87
C ILE A 250 -23.19 -4.92 -22.34
N PRO A 251 -24.34 -5.49 -22.75
CA PRO A 251 -24.44 -6.88 -23.18
C PRO A 251 -23.51 -7.21 -24.35
#